data_AF-A0AAW9BPN7-F1
#
_entry.id   AF-A0AAW9BPN7-F1
#
_cell.length_a   1.000
_cell.length_b   1.000
_cell.length_c   1.000
_cell.angle_alpha   90.00
_cell.angle_beta   90.00
_cell.angle_gamma   90.00
#
_symmetry.space_group_name_H-M   'P 1'
#
loop_
_entity.id
_entity.type
_entity.pdbx_description
1 polymer ?
#
loop_
_entity_poly.entity_id
_entity_poly.type
_entity_poly.pdbx_seq_one_letter_code
_entity_poly.pdbx_strand_id
1 'polypeptide(L)'
;MSNQAVNKAPSSKPSGMDRFLNFIERAGNKIPDPAILFFWALIITWAASALLSNVTFDLPNPRTGEALTITNLLTGEALASFLANMVTTFTGFAPLGI
;
A
#
# COMPACT_ATOMS: atom_id res chain seq x y z
N MET A 1 9.98 -50.99 -30.77
CA MET A 1 8.69 -50.37 -30.43
C MET A 1 8.38 -50.70 -28.98
N SER A 2 8.58 -49.74 -28.06
CA SER A 2 8.22 -49.94 -26.64
C SER A 2 7.45 -48.70 -26.20
N ASN A 3 6.15 -48.72 -26.49
CA ASN A 3 5.19 -47.75 -25.95
C ASN A 3 5.11 -47.98 -24.44
N GLN A 4 5.83 -47.19 -23.65
CA GLN A 4 5.45 -46.98 -22.25
C GLN A 4 4.22 -46.07 -22.28
N ALA A 5 3.05 -46.67 -22.15
CA ALA A 5 1.82 -45.96 -21.85
C ALA A 5 2.01 -45.25 -20.50
N VAL A 6 2.20 -43.92 -20.55
CA VAL A 6 2.15 -43.05 -19.38
C VAL A 6 0.75 -43.16 -18.80
N ASN A 7 0.60 -44.00 -17.79
CA ASN A 7 -0.65 -44.15 -17.05
C ASN A 7 -0.85 -42.89 -16.21
N LYS A 8 -1.53 -41.90 -16.79
CA LYS A 8 -1.89 -40.65 -16.11
C LYS A 8 -2.98 -40.97 -15.10
N ALA A 9 -2.63 -41.05 -13.82
CA ALA A 9 -3.57 -41.27 -12.74
C ALA A 9 -4.73 -40.24 -12.82
N PRO A 10 -5.98 -40.65 -12.49
CA PRO A 10 -7.12 -39.75 -12.57
C PRO A 10 -6.93 -38.60 -11.59
N SER A 11 -6.98 -37.36 -12.08
CA SER A 11 -6.94 -36.18 -11.22
C SER A 11 -8.18 -36.19 -10.32
N SER A 12 -7.98 -36.32 -9.01
CA SER A 12 -9.04 -36.18 -8.03
C SER A 12 -9.73 -34.82 -8.19
N LYS A 13 -11.06 -34.79 -8.01
CA LYS A 13 -11.80 -33.52 -7.99
C LYS A 13 -11.21 -32.65 -6.87
N PRO A 14 -10.85 -31.39 -7.15
CA PRO A 14 -10.23 -30.55 -6.13
C PRO A 14 -11.18 -30.39 -4.95
N SER A 15 -10.66 -30.69 -3.77
CA SER A 15 -11.35 -30.56 -2.49
C SER A 15 -11.71 -29.09 -2.22
N GLY A 16 -12.67 -28.83 -1.33
CA GLY A 16 -12.99 -27.48 -0.88
C GLY A 16 -11.77 -26.75 -0.30
N MET A 17 -10.88 -27.49 0.38
CA MET A 17 -9.61 -26.97 0.89
C MET A 17 -8.67 -26.55 -0.25
N ASP A 18 -8.57 -27.36 -1.31
CA ASP A 18 -7.70 -27.06 -2.46
C ASP A 18 -8.16 -25.76 -3.14
N ARG A 19 -9.47 -25.53 -3.24
CA ARG A 19 -10.00 -24.28 -3.82
C ARG A 19 -9.68 -23.06 -2.95
N PHE A 20 -9.76 -23.20 -1.63
CA PHE A 20 -9.40 -22.14 -0.68
C PHE A 20 -7.92 -21.78 -0.75
N LEU A 21 -7.03 -22.79 -0.75
CA LEU A 21 -5.58 -22.57 -0.89
C LEU A 21 -5.23 -21.94 -2.24
N ASN A 22 -5.86 -22.40 -3.33
CA ASN A 22 -5.71 -21.78 -4.66
C ASN A 22 -6.14 -20.30 -4.68
N PHE A 23 -7.14 -19.92 -3.90
CA PHE A 23 -7.55 -18.52 -3.78
C PHE A 23 -6.49 -17.69 -3.05
N ILE A 24 -5.96 -18.18 -1.93
CA ILE A 24 -4.90 -17.51 -1.17
C ILE A 24 -3.66 -17.33 -2.04
N GLU A 25 -3.23 -18.38 -2.75
CA GLU A 25 -2.06 -18.31 -3.64
C GLU A 25 -2.26 -17.26 -4.74
N ARG A 26 -3.43 -17.24 -5.39
CA ARG A 26 -3.75 -16.23 -6.40
C ARG A 26 -3.79 -14.82 -5.83
N ALA A 27 -4.31 -14.65 -4.61
CA ALA A 27 -4.35 -13.36 -3.94
C ALA A 27 -2.92 -12.89 -3.58
N GLY A 28 -2.10 -13.76 -2.99
CA GLY A 28 -0.71 -13.48 -2.65
C GLY A 28 0.14 -13.11 -3.85
N ASN A 29 0.02 -13.86 -4.95
CA ASN A 29 0.75 -13.57 -6.19
C ASN A 29 0.30 -12.28 -6.90
N LYS A 30 -0.84 -11.72 -6.52
CA LYS A 30 -1.37 -10.47 -7.09
C LYS A 30 -0.91 -9.23 -6.33
N ILE A 31 -0.39 -9.38 -5.10
CA ILE A 31 0.12 -8.26 -4.33
C ILE A 31 1.38 -7.73 -5.05
N PRO A 32 1.41 -6.45 -5.48
CA PRO A 32 2.57 -5.89 -6.14
C PRO A 32 3.72 -5.71 -5.14
N ASP A 33 4.92 -5.48 -5.66
CA ASP A 33 6.10 -5.18 -4.85
C ASP A 33 5.80 -4.09 -3.79
N PRO A 34 6.28 -4.25 -2.55
CA PRO A 34 6.02 -3.28 -1.48
C PRO A 34 6.34 -1.83 -1.84
N ALA A 35 7.40 -1.55 -2.61
CA ALA A 35 7.74 -0.18 -3.00
C ALA A 35 6.64 0.47 -3.85
N ILE A 36 6.00 -0.30 -4.73
CA ILE A 36 4.86 0.18 -5.53
C ILE A 36 3.65 0.48 -4.66
N LEU A 37 3.41 -0.32 -3.61
CA LEU A 37 2.34 -0.03 -2.66
C LEU A 37 2.55 1.32 -1.94
N PHE A 38 3.78 1.59 -1.49
CA PHE A 38 4.11 2.88 -0.86
C PHE A 38 4.04 4.05 -1.84
N PHE A 39 4.45 3.84 -3.09
CA PHE A 39 4.28 4.84 -4.14
C PHE A 39 2.81 5.20 -4.35
N TRP A 40 1.93 4.21 -4.47
CA TRP A 40 0.49 4.47 -4.55
C TRP A 40 -0.06 5.15 -3.30
N ALA A 41 0.37 4.73 -2.11
CA ALA A 41 -0.03 5.36 -0.86
C ALA A 41 0.37 6.85 -0.81
N LEU A 42 1.56 7.20 -1.30
CA LEU A 42 2.00 8.59 -1.42
C LEU A 42 1.08 9.39 -2.34
N ILE A 43 0.82 8.88 -3.56
CA ILE A 43 -0.04 9.56 -4.54
C ILE A 43 -1.46 9.74 -4.02
N ILE A 44 -2.03 8.70 -3.39
CA ILE A 44 -3.36 8.76 -2.77
C ILE A 44 -3.38 9.79 -1.64
N THR A 45 -2.35 9.83 -0.80
CA THR A 45 -2.25 10.81 0.29
C THR A 45 -2.19 12.23 -0.23
N TRP A 46 -1.40 12.49 -1.28
CA TRP A 46 -1.36 13.81 -1.93
C TRP A 46 -2.72 14.22 -2.48
N ALA A 47 -3.38 13.34 -3.23
CA ALA A 47 -4.70 13.60 -3.79
C ALA A 47 -5.75 13.84 -2.68
N ALA A 48 -5.79 12.99 -1.66
CA ALA A 48 -6.69 13.14 -0.53
C ALA A 48 -6.44 14.45 0.23
N SER A 49 -5.17 14.83 0.44
CA SER A 49 -4.82 16.10 1.09
C SER A 49 -5.33 17.31 0.32
N ALA A 50 -5.22 17.30 -1.01
CA ALA A 50 -5.68 18.41 -1.85
C ALA A 50 -7.21 18.51 -1.92
N LEU A 51 -7.90 17.36 -1.93
CA LEU A 51 -9.36 17.31 -1.95
C LEU A 51 -9.97 17.73 -0.61
N LEU A 52 -9.38 17.28 0.50
CA LEU A 52 -9.93 17.47 1.83
C LEU A 52 -9.45 18.76 2.53
N SER A 53 -8.41 19.43 2.06
CA SER A 53 -7.89 20.65 2.71
C SER A 53 -8.89 21.82 2.75
N ASN A 54 -9.89 21.81 1.87
CA ASN A 54 -10.93 22.85 1.83
C ASN A 54 -12.16 22.50 2.70
N VAL A 55 -12.14 21.35 3.37
CA VAL A 55 -13.21 20.89 4.24
C VAL A 55 -12.84 21.21 5.69
N THR A 56 -13.78 21.83 6.40
CA THR A 56 -13.64 22.04 7.85
C THR A 56 -14.18 20.83 8.60
N PHE A 57 -13.37 20.29 9.50
CA PHE A 57 -13.76 19.18 10.37
C PHE A 57 -14.03 19.73 11.77
N ASP A 58 -15.23 19.48 12.29
CA ASP A 58 -15.59 19.83 13.68
C ASP A 58 -15.08 18.74 14.64
N LEU A 59 -13.77 18.47 14.56
CA LEU A 59 -13.07 17.53 15.41
C LEU A 59 -11.96 18.26 16.17
N PRO A 60 -12.17 18.60 17.44
CA PRO A 60 -11.14 19.23 18.25
C PRO A 60 -10.05 18.23 18.62
N ASN A 61 -8.80 18.67 18.57
CA ASN A 61 -7.65 17.90 19.02
C ASN A 61 -7.74 17.72 20.55
N PRO A 62 -7.74 16.48 21.09
CA PRO A 62 -7.91 16.24 22.53
C PRO A 62 -6.72 16.75 23.37
N ARG A 63 -5.58 17.03 22.75
CA ARG A 63 -4.38 17.55 23.43
C ARG A 63 -4.27 19.07 23.40
N THR A 64 -4.69 19.72 22.31
CA THR A 64 -4.51 21.18 22.11
C THR A 64 -5.82 21.96 22.14
N GLY A 65 -6.96 21.32 21.94
CA GLY A 65 -8.28 21.97 21.82
C GLY A 65 -8.51 22.67 20.47
N GLU A 66 -7.50 22.73 19.61
CA GLU A 66 -7.60 23.33 18.28
C GLU A 66 -8.37 22.42 17.31
N ALA A 67 -9.07 23.02 16.35
CA ALA A 67 -9.76 22.27 15.31
C ALA A 67 -8.78 21.52 14.41
N LEU A 68 -9.13 20.31 13.99
CA LEU A 68 -8.38 19.55 13.01
C LEU A 68 -8.37 20.29 11.66
N THR A 69 -7.17 20.54 11.13
CA THR A 69 -6.96 21.11 9.81
C THR A 69 -6.17 20.14 8.93
N ILE A 70 -6.52 20.06 7.65
CA ILE A 70 -5.81 19.24 6.66
C ILE A 70 -4.94 20.16 5.79
N THR A 71 -3.65 19.87 5.74
CA THR A 71 -2.69 20.60 4.91
C THR A 71 -2.64 20.02 3.50
N ASN A 72 -2.81 20.87 2.47
CA ASN A 72 -2.64 20.45 1.08
C ASN A 72 -1.15 20.28 0.74
N LEU A 73 -0.76 19.04 0.43
CA LEU A 73 0.63 18.67 0.15
C LEU A 73 1.07 18.97 -1.29
N LEU A 74 0.15 19.40 -2.16
CA LEU A 74 0.44 19.76 -3.55
C LEU A 74 0.66 21.27 -3.76
N THR A 75 0.77 22.04 -2.68
CA THR A 75 1.18 23.45 -2.75
C THR A 75 2.68 23.56 -3.06
N GLY A 76 3.10 24.69 -3.64
CA GLY A 76 4.51 24.92 -3.98
C GLY A 76 5.43 24.83 -2.76
N GLU A 77 5.00 25.37 -1.62
CA GLU A 77 5.75 25.31 -0.36
C GLU A 77 5.87 23.88 0.19
N ALA A 78 4.76 23.12 0.22
CA ALA A 78 4.77 21.75 0.70
C ALA A 78 5.64 20.83 -0.18
N LEU A 79 5.57 20.99 -1.50
CA LEU A 79 6.42 20.24 -2.44
C LEU A 79 7.90 20.61 -2.29
N ALA A 80 8.22 21.90 -2.14
CA ALA A 80 9.59 22.35 -1.88
C ALA A 80 10.13 21.75 -0.57
N SER A 81 9.34 21.77 0.50
CA SER A 81 9.69 21.17 1.78
C SER A 81 9.87 19.64 1.67
N PHE A 82 8.98 18.96 0.96
CA PHE A 82 9.07 17.52 0.71
C PHE A 82 10.40 17.16 0.01
N LEU A 83 10.74 17.87 -1.07
CA LEU A 83 11.98 17.65 -1.80
C LEU A 83 13.21 17.96 -0.94
N ALA A 84 13.19 19.07 -0.20
CA ALA A 84 14.29 19.47 0.67
C ALA A 84 14.55 18.46 1.80
N ASN A 85 13.50 17.86 2.35
CA ASN A 85 13.60 16.94 3.49
C ASN A 85 13.56 15.46 3.10
N MET A 86 13.48 15.11 1.81
CA MET A 86 13.29 13.73 1.34
C MET A 86 14.37 12.79 1.87
N VAL A 87 15.64 13.19 1.73
CA VAL A 87 16.78 12.37 2.16
C VAL A 87 16.78 12.20 3.68
N THR A 88 16.58 13.28 4.43
CA THR A 88 16.52 13.25 5.90
C THR A 88 15.35 12.40 6.41
N THR A 89 14.20 12.43 5.73
CA THR A 89 13.04 11.60 6.05
C THR A 89 13.35 10.12 5.83
N PHE A 90 14.05 9.80 4.74
CA PHE A 90 14.46 8.44 4.44
C PHE A 90 15.51 7.92 5.44
N THR A 91 16.57 8.68 5.70
CA THR A 91 17.65 8.27 6.62
C THR A 91 17.25 8.29 8.08
N GLY A 92 16.26 9.12 8.47
CA GLY A 92 15.73 9.21 9.82
C GLY A 92 14.72 8.11 10.18
N PHE A 93 14.33 7.25 9.24
CA PHE A 93 13.41 6.16 9.51
C PHE A 93 14.11 5.06 10.32
N ALA A 94 13.77 4.93 11.60
CA ALA A 94 14.47 4.06 12.56
C ALA A 94 14.72 2.60 12.09
N PRO A 95 13.80 1.93 11.37
CA PRO A 95 14.05 0.58 10.84
C PRO A 95 15.16 0.50 9.78
N LEU A 96 15.57 1.60 9.15
CA LEU A 96 16.63 1.63 8.14
C LEU A 96 18.04 1.79 8.72
N GLY A 97 18.17 1.95 10.05
CA GLY A 97 19.39 1.70 10.80
C GLY A 97 20.63 2.45 10.29
N ILE A 98 20.77 3.72 10.66
CA ILE A 98 22.08 4.31 10.94
C ILE A 98 22.26 4.47 12.44
#